data_AF-A0A017HVC9-F1
#
_entry.id   AF-A0A017HVC9-F1
#
_cell.length_a   1.000
_cell.length_b   1.000
_cell.length_c   1.000
_cell.angle_alpha   90.00
_cell.angle_beta   90.00
_cell.angle_gamma   90.00
#
_symmetry.space_group_name_H-M   'P 1'
#
loop_
_entity.id
_entity.type
_entity.pdbx_description
1 polymer ?
#
loop_
_entity_poly.entity_id
_entity_poly.type
_entity_poly.pdbx_seq_one_letter_code
_entity_poly.pdbx_strand_id
1 'polypeptide(L)'
;MHHTRLDTAMAPAGLMRAALREAVRWCEGRVAFQRRLIDQPLMRMVLADMALDWEGALALGLRVAAAFDDPGQKAFARVGVALAKFLSNKRCVQVTAEAMECLGGMGYVEETPMPMLYREAPLNGIWEGSGNVICLDILRSLTREPEARAALEAELDAAKGFDAGYDVVLERHRTLWPGLPADAEARLFAERTATLLTASVLLRTVPGPVAESYVRGRLDPERGGRWGRRAGWTWERSWRRRGDGSRSGEAGGMEGNGRSAAPFGFGYVGRRTAMADDREERIRERAYRLWEQEGRPHGRHEDHWHQASQEVGDELFEQQGATDSDERRGALDGGLLPQDALVAPGGPAGSGLAGLGMMEEPEEERAHRQQG
;
A
#
# COMPACT_ATOMS: atom_id res chain seq x y z
N MET A 1 -11.89 -12.56 -13.21
CA MET A 1 -12.68 -11.50 -12.53
C MET A 1 -12.27 -11.26 -11.08
N HIS A 2 -12.04 -12.28 -10.23
CA HIS A 2 -11.70 -12.01 -8.82
C HIS A 2 -10.27 -11.43 -8.62
N HIS A 3 -9.28 -11.88 -9.40
CA HIS A 3 -7.92 -11.34 -9.33
C HIS A 3 -7.82 -9.89 -9.81
N THR A 4 -8.48 -9.53 -10.93
CA THR A 4 -8.52 -8.13 -11.40
C THR A 4 -9.18 -7.19 -10.40
N ARG A 5 -10.18 -7.66 -9.64
CA ARG A 5 -10.79 -6.88 -8.55
C ARG A 5 -9.83 -6.68 -7.37
N LEU A 6 -8.95 -7.64 -7.07
CA LEU A 6 -7.92 -7.47 -6.05
C LEU A 6 -6.95 -6.36 -6.44
N ASP A 7 -6.54 -6.30 -7.71
CA ASP A 7 -5.70 -5.21 -8.23
C ASP A 7 -6.36 -3.85 -8.02
N THR A 8 -7.66 -3.73 -8.36
CA THR A 8 -8.42 -2.48 -8.14
C THR A 8 -8.66 -2.13 -6.67
N ALA A 9 -8.60 -3.11 -5.76
CA ALA A 9 -8.71 -2.87 -4.33
C ALA A 9 -7.38 -2.39 -3.74
N MET A 10 -6.26 -2.85 -4.29
CA MET A 10 -4.90 -2.50 -3.87
C MET A 10 -4.37 -1.21 -4.50
N ALA A 11 -4.68 -0.94 -5.77
CA ALA A 11 -4.18 0.23 -6.50
C ALA A 11 -4.44 1.57 -5.77
N PRO A 12 -5.63 1.80 -5.16
CA PRO A 12 -5.86 2.99 -4.32
C PRO A 12 -4.83 3.20 -3.21
N ALA A 13 -4.34 2.14 -2.57
CA ALA A 13 -3.33 2.27 -1.50
C ALA A 13 -2.02 2.83 -2.06
N GLY A 14 -1.62 2.42 -3.28
CA GLY A 14 -0.46 2.97 -3.98
C GLY A 14 -0.64 4.44 -4.36
N LEU A 15 -1.79 4.79 -4.95
CA LEU A 15 -2.10 6.17 -5.35
C LEU A 15 -2.17 7.12 -4.14
N MET A 16 -2.86 6.72 -3.07
CA MET A 16 -2.91 7.48 -1.82
C MET A 16 -1.51 7.66 -1.22
N ARG A 17 -0.68 6.61 -1.23
CA ARG A 17 0.71 6.69 -0.73
C ARG A 17 1.53 7.70 -1.51
N ALA A 18 1.44 7.66 -2.83
CA ALA A 18 2.16 8.59 -3.70
C ALA A 18 1.72 10.04 -3.41
N ALA A 19 0.42 10.30 -3.43
CA ALA A 19 -0.15 11.62 -3.16
C ALA A 19 0.24 12.14 -1.76
N LEU A 20 0.11 11.32 -0.72
CA LEU A 20 0.48 11.69 0.65
C LEU A 20 1.98 12.00 0.77
N ARG A 21 2.84 11.25 0.09
CA ARG A 21 4.29 11.51 0.09
C ARG A 21 4.60 12.89 -0.48
N GLU A 22 3.97 13.27 -1.60
CA GLU A 22 4.17 14.60 -2.20
C GLU A 22 3.66 15.70 -1.28
N ALA A 23 2.48 15.52 -0.67
CA ALA A 23 1.92 16.47 0.29
C ALA A 23 2.81 16.66 1.52
N VAL A 24 3.32 15.57 2.12
CA VAL A 24 4.22 15.63 3.27
C VAL A 24 5.52 16.35 2.91
N ARG A 25 6.17 15.96 1.81
CA ARG A 25 7.42 16.59 1.35
C ARG A 25 7.24 18.08 1.10
N TRP A 26 6.14 18.48 0.46
CA TRP A 26 5.83 19.88 0.25
C TRP A 26 5.67 20.65 1.56
N CYS A 27 4.90 20.08 2.50
CA CYS A 27 4.64 20.69 3.80
C CYS A 27 5.89 20.78 4.70
N GLU A 28 6.88 19.89 4.50
CA GLU A 28 8.19 19.96 5.17
C GLU A 28 9.06 21.13 4.69
N GLY A 29 8.93 21.54 3.43
CA GLY A 29 9.70 22.66 2.86
C GLY A 29 8.98 24.01 2.91
N ARG A 30 7.65 24.03 2.82
CA ARG A 30 6.87 25.26 2.68
C ARG A 30 6.68 25.97 4.00
N VAL A 31 6.99 27.27 4.04
CA VAL A 31 6.75 28.16 5.20
C VAL A 31 5.51 29.03 4.97
N ALA A 32 4.65 29.10 5.97
CA ALA A 32 3.53 30.05 6.05
C ALA A 32 3.30 30.45 7.51
N PHE A 33 2.98 31.72 7.74
CA PHE A 33 2.81 32.26 9.10
C PHE A 33 4.02 31.96 10.01
N GLN A 34 5.23 32.20 9.48
CA GLN A 34 6.52 32.06 10.19
C GLN A 34 6.88 30.64 10.67
N ARG A 35 6.16 29.60 10.22
CA ARG A 35 6.46 28.19 10.52
C ARG A 35 6.33 27.35 9.26
N ARG A 36 7.03 26.22 9.22
CA ARG A 36 6.78 25.22 8.16
C ARG A 36 5.34 24.75 8.25
N LEU A 37 4.72 24.40 7.13
CA LEU A 37 3.34 23.91 7.11
C LEU A 37 3.22 22.63 7.93
N ILE A 38 4.19 21.71 7.86
CA ILE A 38 4.21 20.51 8.71
C ILE A 38 4.28 20.86 10.21
N ASP A 39 4.72 22.06 10.57
CA ASP A 39 4.75 22.55 11.95
C ASP A 39 3.44 23.18 12.43
N GLN A 40 2.48 23.41 11.53
CA GLN A 40 1.17 23.93 11.87
C GLN A 40 0.26 22.79 12.38
N PRO A 41 -0.36 22.91 13.57
CA PRO A 41 -1.22 21.86 14.12
C PRO A 41 -2.35 21.44 13.17
N LEU A 42 -3.00 22.40 12.50
CA LEU A 42 -4.08 22.11 11.56
C LEU A 42 -3.61 21.23 10.38
N MET A 43 -2.47 21.57 9.78
CA MET A 43 -1.90 20.79 8.67
C MET A 43 -1.49 19.37 9.11
N ARG A 44 -0.88 19.24 10.31
CA ARG A 44 -0.61 17.91 10.88
C ARG A 44 -1.86 17.07 11.01
N MET A 45 -2.98 17.67 11.41
CA MET A 45 -4.24 16.96 11.53
C MET A 45 -4.77 16.50 10.17
N VAL A 46 -4.67 17.32 9.13
CA VAL A 46 -5.04 16.95 7.75
C VAL A 46 -4.17 15.80 7.23
N LEU A 47 -2.85 15.94 7.28
CA LEU A 47 -1.91 14.90 6.82
C LEU A 47 -2.10 13.58 7.58
N ALA A 48 -2.27 13.65 8.90
CA ALA A 48 -2.51 12.47 9.71
C ALA A 48 -3.88 11.82 9.43
N ASP A 49 -4.89 12.59 9.03
CA ASP A 49 -6.20 12.03 8.68
C ASP A 49 -6.17 11.32 7.32
N MET A 50 -5.49 11.89 6.32
CA MET A 50 -5.26 11.21 5.05
C MET A 50 -4.44 9.92 5.22
N ALA A 51 -3.44 9.95 6.11
CA ALA A 51 -2.64 8.77 6.43
C ALA A 51 -3.50 7.61 6.98
N LEU A 52 -4.55 7.88 7.76
CA LEU A 52 -5.46 6.84 8.26
C LEU A 52 -6.24 6.15 7.15
N ASP A 53 -6.66 6.88 6.11
CA ASP A 53 -7.35 6.27 4.97
C ASP A 53 -6.39 5.42 4.14
N TRP A 54 -5.14 5.87 3.97
CA TRP A 54 -4.09 5.08 3.32
C TRP A 54 -3.76 3.80 4.09
N GLU A 55 -3.50 3.90 5.40
CA GLU A 55 -3.21 2.75 6.25
C GLU A 55 -4.37 1.74 6.25
N GLY A 56 -5.62 2.24 6.30
CA GLY A 56 -6.80 1.39 6.18
C GLY A 56 -6.90 0.67 4.84
N ALA A 57 -6.69 1.38 3.73
CA ALA A 57 -6.72 0.79 2.39
C ALA A 57 -5.62 -0.27 2.22
N LEU A 58 -4.40 0.00 2.70
CA LEU A 58 -3.28 -0.92 2.65
C LEU A 58 -3.54 -2.18 3.50
N ALA A 59 -3.93 -1.99 4.76
CA ALA A 59 -4.15 -3.10 5.69
C ALA A 59 -5.29 -4.03 5.22
N LEU A 60 -6.44 -3.46 4.84
CA LEU A 60 -7.57 -4.25 4.34
C LEU A 60 -7.21 -4.96 3.03
N GLY A 61 -6.55 -4.25 2.10
CA GLY A 61 -6.13 -4.83 0.83
C GLY A 61 -5.19 -6.03 1.01
N LEU A 62 -4.17 -5.90 1.87
CA LEU A 62 -3.24 -7.00 2.18
C LEU A 62 -3.94 -8.16 2.90
N ARG A 63 -4.88 -7.89 3.82
CA ARG A 63 -5.68 -8.94 4.47
C ARG A 63 -6.50 -9.73 3.45
N VAL A 64 -7.08 -9.06 2.46
CA VAL A 64 -7.83 -9.70 1.39
C VAL A 64 -6.88 -10.48 0.47
N ALA A 65 -5.72 -9.93 0.11
CA ALA A 65 -4.71 -10.65 -0.67
C ALA A 65 -4.29 -11.97 0.01
N ALA A 66 -4.02 -11.93 1.32
CA ALA A 66 -3.73 -13.15 2.09
C ALA A 66 -4.89 -14.17 2.08
N ALA A 67 -6.15 -13.72 1.96
CA ALA A 67 -7.30 -14.61 1.82
C ALA A 67 -7.40 -15.26 0.43
N PHE A 68 -6.85 -14.62 -0.60
CA PHE A 68 -6.75 -15.22 -1.94
C PHE A 68 -5.70 -16.32 -1.99
N ASP A 69 -4.62 -16.18 -1.21
CA ASP A 69 -3.54 -17.16 -1.13
C ASP A 69 -3.93 -18.41 -0.32
N ASP A 70 -4.96 -18.31 0.53
CA ASP A 70 -5.45 -19.41 1.37
C ASP A 70 -6.75 -20.02 0.81
N PRO A 71 -6.73 -21.27 0.28
CA PRO A 71 -7.92 -21.94 -0.23
C PRO A 71 -9.05 -22.08 0.79
N GLY A 72 -8.75 -22.08 2.09
CA GLY A 72 -9.73 -22.14 3.17
C GLY A 72 -10.49 -20.82 3.39
N GLN A 73 -10.04 -19.72 2.79
CA GLN A 73 -10.62 -18.39 2.99
C GLN A 73 -11.34 -17.83 1.76
N LYS A 74 -11.60 -18.66 0.75
CA LYS A 74 -12.33 -18.27 -0.48
C LYS A 74 -13.64 -17.54 -0.20
N ALA A 75 -14.39 -17.98 0.80
CA ALA A 75 -15.66 -17.36 1.20
C ALA A 75 -15.47 -15.90 1.65
N PHE A 76 -14.46 -15.64 2.49
CA PHE A 76 -14.10 -14.28 2.89
C PHE A 76 -13.52 -13.48 1.71
N ALA A 77 -12.58 -14.05 0.96
CA ALA A 77 -11.90 -13.40 -0.16
C ALA A 77 -12.90 -12.76 -1.14
N ARG A 78 -13.99 -13.48 -1.46
CA ARG A 78 -15.02 -13.01 -2.38
C ARG A 78 -15.74 -11.74 -1.92
N VAL A 79 -16.17 -11.67 -0.66
CA VAL A 79 -16.88 -10.49 -0.14
C VAL A 79 -15.92 -9.39 0.30
N GLY A 80 -14.77 -9.77 0.88
CA GLY A 80 -13.72 -8.87 1.33
C GLY A 80 -13.16 -8.01 0.20
N VAL A 81 -12.90 -8.60 -0.97
CA VAL A 81 -12.40 -7.83 -2.13
C VAL A 81 -13.40 -6.80 -2.63
N ALA A 82 -14.70 -7.11 -2.60
CA ALA A 82 -15.74 -6.17 -3.02
C ALA A 82 -15.86 -4.99 -2.04
N LEU A 83 -15.81 -5.26 -0.73
CA LEU A 83 -15.81 -4.23 0.32
C LEU A 83 -14.56 -3.34 0.23
N ALA A 84 -13.37 -3.95 0.09
CA ALA A 84 -12.11 -3.23 -0.06
C ALA A 84 -12.09 -2.36 -1.31
N LYS A 85 -12.48 -2.92 -2.47
CA LYS A 85 -12.60 -2.17 -3.74
C LYS A 85 -13.54 -0.97 -3.56
N PHE A 86 -14.71 -1.16 -2.96
CA PHE A 86 -15.67 -0.07 -2.80
C PHE A 86 -15.10 1.06 -1.95
N LEU A 87 -14.64 0.76 -0.72
CA LEU A 87 -14.24 1.80 0.23
C LEU A 87 -12.96 2.51 -0.21
N SER A 88 -11.92 1.77 -0.56
CA SER A 88 -10.61 2.33 -0.89
C SER A 88 -10.68 3.26 -2.11
N ASN A 89 -11.45 2.89 -3.13
CA ASN A 89 -11.63 3.74 -4.32
C ASN A 89 -12.42 5.03 -4.04
N LYS A 90 -13.39 4.99 -3.12
CA LYS A 90 -14.12 6.22 -2.72
C LYS A 90 -13.24 7.15 -1.89
N ARG A 91 -12.37 6.59 -1.04
CA ARG A 91 -11.39 7.37 -0.30
C ARG A 91 -10.25 7.88 -1.18
N CYS A 92 -9.90 7.20 -2.27
CA CYS A 92 -8.74 7.56 -3.10
C CYS A 92 -8.88 8.95 -3.71
N VAL A 93 -10.00 9.19 -4.40
CA VAL A 93 -10.30 10.48 -5.05
C VAL A 93 -10.22 11.61 -4.04
N GLN A 94 -10.84 11.36 -2.89
CA GLN A 94 -10.85 12.21 -1.73
C GLN A 94 -9.40 12.54 -1.28
N VAL A 95 -8.61 11.54 -0.88
CA VAL A 95 -7.24 11.74 -0.37
C VAL A 95 -6.35 12.44 -1.40
N THR A 96 -6.45 12.08 -2.69
CA THR A 96 -5.66 12.72 -3.75
C THR A 96 -6.01 14.20 -3.94
N ALA A 97 -7.28 14.58 -3.77
CA ALA A 97 -7.71 15.97 -3.87
C ALA A 97 -7.17 16.82 -2.72
N GLU A 98 -7.25 16.31 -1.48
CA GLU A 98 -6.75 17.03 -0.30
C GLU A 98 -5.22 17.13 -0.31
N ALA A 99 -4.53 16.06 -0.73
CA ALA A 99 -3.09 16.09 -0.93
C ALA A 99 -2.71 17.14 -1.98
N MET A 100 -3.49 17.29 -3.05
CA MET A 100 -3.28 18.32 -4.06
C MET A 100 -3.47 19.73 -3.46
N GLU A 101 -4.49 19.92 -2.63
CA GLU A 101 -4.72 21.18 -1.91
C GLU A 101 -3.59 21.53 -0.94
N CYS A 102 -2.94 20.54 -0.30
CA CYS A 102 -1.77 20.76 0.56
C CYS A 102 -0.60 21.44 -0.18
N LEU A 103 -0.47 21.21 -1.50
CA LEU A 103 0.52 21.87 -2.34
C LEU A 103 0.10 23.30 -2.75
N GLY A 104 -1.17 23.66 -2.54
CA GLY A 104 -1.76 24.90 -3.03
C GLY A 104 -1.80 24.93 -4.56
N GLY A 105 -1.55 26.10 -5.16
CA GLY A 105 -1.57 26.26 -6.62
C GLY A 105 -0.61 25.31 -7.35
N MET A 106 0.52 24.94 -6.75
CA MET A 106 1.45 23.98 -7.34
C MET A 106 0.88 22.56 -7.42
N GLY A 107 -0.10 22.21 -6.59
CA GLY A 107 -0.78 20.92 -6.74
C GLY A 107 -1.62 20.84 -8.02
N TYR A 108 -2.05 21.99 -8.55
CA TYR A 108 -2.94 22.06 -9.71
C TYR A 108 -2.18 22.12 -11.05
N VAL A 109 -0.87 22.36 -11.03
CA VAL A 109 -0.06 22.46 -12.27
C VAL A 109 0.44 21.08 -12.70
N GLU A 110 0.29 20.78 -13.99
CA GLU A 110 0.56 19.45 -14.59
C GLU A 110 2.05 19.08 -14.59
N GLU A 111 2.96 20.02 -14.30
CA GLU A 111 4.38 19.77 -14.08
C GLU A 111 4.67 19.07 -12.74
N THR A 112 3.68 19.01 -11.84
CA THR A 112 3.76 18.19 -10.62
C THR A 112 3.06 16.85 -10.83
N PRO A 113 3.38 15.81 -10.04
CA PRO A 113 2.68 14.52 -10.16
C PRO A 113 1.20 14.57 -9.72
N MET A 114 0.77 15.62 -9.02
CA MET A 114 -0.54 15.64 -8.34
C MET A 114 -1.75 15.58 -9.29
N PRO A 115 -1.81 16.34 -10.40
CA PRO A 115 -2.93 16.25 -11.33
C PRO A 115 -3.07 14.88 -11.98
N MET A 116 -1.95 14.23 -12.32
CA MET A 116 -1.96 12.86 -12.83
C MET A 116 -2.55 11.89 -11.80
N LEU A 117 -2.07 11.93 -10.56
CA LEU A 117 -2.59 11.08 -9.48
C LEU A 117 -4.09 11.32 -9.22
N TYR A 118 -4.54 12.58 -9.27
CA TYR A 118 -5.94 12.92 -9.11
C TYR A 118 -6.81 12.44 -10.27
N ARG A 119 -6.33 12.57 -11.52
CA ARG A 119 -7.03 12.06 -12.72
C ARG A 119 -7.11 10.53 -12.75
N GLU A 120 -6.12 9.84 -12.18
CA GLU A 120 -6.08 8.39 -12.09
C GLU A 120 -6.99 7.82 -11.00
N ALA A 121 -7.16 8.54 -9.87
CA ALA A 121 -7.87 8.05 -8.69
C ALA A 121 -9.32 7.53 -8.95
N PRO A 122 -10.14 8.12 -9.83
CA PRO A 122 -11.49 7.61 -10.12
C PRO A 122 -11.51 6.30 -10.91
N LEU A 123 -10.46 5.98 -11.68
CA LEU A 123 -10.47 4.90 -12.67
C LEU A 123 -10.81 3.54 -12.06
N ASN A 124 -10.09 3.16 -11.00
CA ASN A 124 -10.25 1.88 -10.31
C ASN A 124 -11.64 1.73 -9.63
N GLY A 125 -12.32 2.85 -9.35
CA GLY A 125 -13.69 2.88 -8.85
C GLY A 125 -14.76 2.71 -9.94
N ILE A 126 -14.39 2.84 -11.21
CA ILE A 126 -15.26 2.70 -12.40
C ILE A 126 -15.03 1.33 -13.06
N TRP A 127 -13.77 0.96 -13.25
CA TRP A 127 -13.36 -0.29 -13.90
C TRP A 127 -13.78 -1.52 -13.08
N GLU A 128 -14.11 -2.62 -13.78
CA GLU A 128 -14.51 -3.91 -13.18
C GLU A 128 -15.64 -3.79 -12.12
N GLY A 129 -16.61 -2.91 -12.40
CA GLY A 129 -17.79 -2.68 -11.58
C GLY A 129 -17.75 -1.34 -10.86
N SER A 130 -18.65 -0.44 -11.25
CA SER A 130 -18.83 0.85 -10.60
C SER A 130 -19.42 0.69 -9.19
N GLY A 131 -19.36 1.75 -8.37
CA GLY A 131 -19.75 1.68 -6.96
C GLY A 131 -21.13 1.05 -6.69
N ASN A 132 -22.16 1.34 -7.49
CA ASN A 132 -23.47 0.71 -7.32
C ASN A 132 -23.44 -0.79 -7.61
N VAL A 133 -22.76 -1.20 -8.67
CA VAL A 133 -22.63 -2.59 -9.08
C VAL A 133 -21.94 -3.39 -7.99
N ILE A 134 -20.88 -2.84 -7.39
CA ILE A 134 -20.16 -3.49 -6.28
C ILE A 134 -21.04 -3.61 -5.03
N CYS A 135 -21.79 -2.58 -4.67
CA CYS A 135 -22.70 -2.66 -3.51
C CYS A 135 -23.79 -3.72 -3.68
N LEU A 136 -24.39 -3.80 -4.86
CA LEU A 136 -25.38 -4.84 -5.17
C LEU A 136 -24.75 -6.23 -5.22
N ASP A 137 -23.52 -6.35 -5.71
CA ASP A 137 -22.78 -7.62 -5.71
C ASP A 137 -22.42 -8.10 -4.29
N ILE A 138 -22.11 -7.18 -3.38
CA ILE A 138 -21.93 -7.48 -1.95
C ILE A 138 -23.22 -8.08 -1.37
N LEU A 139 -24.37 -7.41 -1.55
CA LEU A 139 -25.64 -7.92 -1.04
C LEU A 139 -26.02 -9.26 -1.68
N ARG A 140 -25.80 -9.40 -2.99
CA ARG A 140 -26.05 -10.64 -3.72
C ARG A 140 -25.17 -11.79 -3.20
N SER A 141 -23.89 -11.53 -2.96
CA SER A 141 -22.96 -12.54 -2.43
C SER A 141 -23.37 -12.97 -1.03
N LEU A 142 -23.69 -12.02 -0.14
CA LEU A 142 -24.13 -12.32 1.22
C LEU A 142 -25.48 -13.04 1.27
N THR A 143 -26.37 -12.81 0.30
CA THR A 143 -27.66 -13.51 0.19
C THR A 143 -27.48 -14.94 -0.31
N ARG A 144 -26.64 -15.16 -1.33
CA ARG A 144 -26.52 -16.46 -2.01
C ARG A 144 -25.53 -17.41 -1.35
N GLU A 145 -24.56 -16.88 -0.61
CA GLU A 145 -23.44 -17.64 -0.03
C GLU A 145 -23.39 -17.43 1.49
N PRO A 146 -24.10 -18.26 2.27
CA PRO A 146 -24.10 -18.17 3.73
C PRO A 146 -22.70 -18.26 4.35
N GLU A 147 -21.80 -19.02 3.73
CA GLU A 147 -20.40 -19.13 4.16
C GLU A 147 -19.66 -17.79 4.06
N ALA A 148 -19.90 -16.99 3.02
CA ALA A 148 -19.31 -15.66 2.88
C ALA A 148 -19.81 -14.71 3.98
N ARG A 149 -21.09 -14.80 4.32
CA ARG A 149 -21.67 -14.05 5.46
C ARG A 149 -21.04 -14.48 6.78
N ALA A 150 -20.94 -15.78 7.04
CA ALA A 150 -20.34 -16.30 8.26
C ALA A 150 -18.85 -15.89 8.38
N ALA A 151 -18.10 -15.95 7.29
CA ALA A 151 -16.70 -15.56 7.26
C ALA A 151 -16.51 -14.05 7.50
N LEU A 152 -17.38 -13.21 6.93
CA LEU A 152 -17.38 -11.76 7.20
C LEU A 152 -17.70 -11.46 8.66
N GLU A 153 -18.73 -12.09 9.23
CA GLU A 153 -19.07 -11.91 10.65
C GLU A 153 -17.93 -12.37 11.58
N ALA A 154 -17.25 -13.47 11.25
CA ALA A 154 -16.08 -13.93 11.99
C ALA A 154 -14.93 -12.91 11.95
N GLU A 155 -14.67 -12.28 10.80
CA GLU A 155 -13.68 -11.21 10.67
C GLU A 155 -14.04 -9.96 11.48
N LEU A 156 -15.33 -9.61 11.55
CA LEU A 156 -15.81 -8.50 12.39
C LEU A 156 -15.69 -8.85 13.88
N ASP A 157 -16.03 -10.08 14.27
CA ASP A 157 -15.96 -10.53 15.65
C ASP A 157 -14.53 -10.71 16.16
N ALA A 158 -13.57 -10.99 15.28
CA ALA A 158 -12.17 -11.15 15.65
C ALA A 158 -11.54 -9.91 16.30
N ALA A 159 -12.12 -8.73 16.13
CA ALA A 159 -11.65 -7.49 16.76
C ALA A 159 -12.45 -7.09 18.02
N LYS A 160 -13.42 -7.90 18.44
CA LYS A 160 -14.18 -7.64 19.68
C LYS A 160 -13.26 -7.54 20.88
N GLY A 161 -13.49 -6.55 21.74
CA GLY A 161 -12.71 -6.32 22.97
C GLY A 161 -11.35 -5.65 22.76
N PHE A 162 -10.94 -5.35 21.51
CA PHE A 162 -9.74 -4.55 21.25
C PHE A 162 -9.97 -3.05 21.50
N ASP A 163 -11.16 -2.54 21.17
CA ASP A 163 -11.54 -1.14 21.40
C ASP A 163 -13.05 -1.02 21.67
N ALA A 164 -13.44 -0.34 22.76
CA ALA A 164 -14.83 -0.22 23.17
C ALA A 164 -15.69 0.59 22.16
N GLY A 165 -15.09 1.54 21.44
CA GLY A 165 -15.78 2.29 20.39
C GLY A 165 -16.09 1.43 19.17
N TYR A 166 -15.18 0.52 18.81
CA TYR A 166 -15.43 -0.49 17.77
C TYR A 166 -16.60 -1.39 18.16
N ASP A 167 -16.60 -1.93 19.39
CA ASP A 167 -17.65 -2.84 19.88
C ASP A 167 -19.04 -2.19 19.84
N VAL A 168 -19.15 -0.93 20.28
CA VAL A 168 -20.41 -0.17 20.24
C VAL A 168 -20.91 0.03 18.81
N VAL A 169 -20.02 0.35 17.87
CA VAL A 169 -20.42 0.62 16.48
C VAL A 169 -20.76 -0.68 15.75
N LEU A 170 -20.05 -1.77 16.03
CA LEU A 170 -20.39 -3.10 15.51
C LEU A 170 -21.80 -3.52 15.96
N GLU A 171 -22.14 -3.33 17.25
CA GLU A 171 -23.47 -3.67 17.75
C GLU A 171 -24.57 -2.79 17.15
N ARG A 172 -24.30 -1.49 16.99
CA ARG A 172 -25.23 -0.58 16.30
C ARG A 172 -25.45 -0.97 14.84
N HIS A 173 -24.40 -1.43 14.14
CA HIS A 173 -24.50 -1.91 12.77
C HIS A 173 -25.43 -3.12 12.67
N ARG A 174 -25.28 -4.09 13.58
CA ARG A 174 -26.15 -5.28 13.67
C ARG A 174 -27.58 -4.95 14.06
N THR A 175 -27.77 -3.98 14.96
CA THR A 175 -29.11 -3.53 15.36
C THR A 175 -29.83 -2.85 14.20
N LEU A 176 -29.12 -2.05 13.41
CA LEU A 176 -29.70 -1.39 12.24
C LEU A 176 -30.08 -2.39 11.15
N TRP A 177 -29.28 -3.44 10.96
CA TRP A 177 -29.52 -4.48 9.97
C TRP A 177 -29.41 -5.88 10.62
N PRO A 178 -30.47 -6.37 11.28
CA PRO A 178 -30.51 -7.73 11.83
C PRO A 178 -30.42 -8.81 10.73
N GLY A 179 -30.86 -8.45 9.53
CA GLY A 179 -30.68 -9.20 8.29
C GLY A 179 -30.00 -8.34 7.23
N LEU A 180 -29.96 -8.80 5.98
CA LEU A 180 -29.45 -7.97 4.89
C LEU A 180 -30.46 -6.85 4.57
N PRO A 181 -29.98 -5.63 4.25
CA PRO A 181 -30.84 -4.50 3.92
C PRO A 181 -31.49 -4.64 2.54
N ALA A 182 -32.45 -3.77 2.25
CA ALA A 182 -32.97 -3.59 0.89
C ALA A 182 -31.90 -2.95 -0.04
N ASP A 183 -32.03 -3.17 -1.35
CA ASP A 183 -31.09 -2.67 -2.37
C ASP A 183 -30.87 -1.14 -2.31
N ALA A 184 -31.90 -0.37 -1.92
CA ALA A 184 -31.81 1.08 -1.79
C ALA A 184 -30.79 1.54 -0.73
N GLU A 185 -30.50 0.69 0.27
CA GLU A 185 -29.54 0.96 1.34
C GLU A 185 -28.15 0.34 1.07
N ALA A 186 -27.97 -0.36 -0.05
CA ALA A 186 -26.77 -1.15 -0.34
C ALA A 186 -25.47 -0.35 -0.20
N ARG A 187 -25.46 0.93 -0.59
CA ARG A 187 -24.30 1.81 -0.43
C ARG A 187 -23.96 2.09 1.02
N LEU A 188 -24.97 2.44 1.82
CA LEU A 188 -24.76 2.78 3.23
C LEU A 188 -24.30 1.55 4.01
N PHE A 189 -24.88 0.39 3.70
CA PHE A 189 -24.45 -0.89 4.24
C PHE A 189 -23.00 -1.19 3.85
N ALA A 190 -22.67 -1.19 2.55
CA ALA A 190 -21.32 -1.47 2.08
C ALA A 190 -20.27 -0.52 2.67
N GLU A 191 -20.55 0.79 2.77
CA GLU A 191 -19.63 1.76 3.38
C GLU A 191 -19.39 1.44 4.86
N ARG A 192 -20.45 1.20 5.63
CA ARG A 192 -20.33 0.94 7.08
C ARG A 192 -19.66 -0.40 7.36
N THR A 193 -20.04 -1.45 6.63
CA THR A 193 -19.44 -2.78 6.76
C THR A 193 -17.96 -2.76 6.36
N ALA A 194 -17.60 -2.10 5.25
CA ALA A 194 -16.20 -2.00 4.84
C ALA A 194 -15.36 -1.17 5.83
N THR A 195 -15.94 -0.12 6.41
CA THR A 195 -15.26 0.71 7.42
C THR A 195 -15.03 -0.08 8.72
N LEU A 196 -16.03 -0.85 9.17
CA LEU A 196 -15.90 -1.76 10.31
C LEU A 196 -14.87 -2.85 10.03
N LEU A 197 -14.91 -3.48 8.86
CA LEU A 197 -13.94 -4.50 8.47
C LEU A 197 -12.51 -3.93 8.45
N THR A 198 -12.33 -2.73 7.90
CA THR A 198 -11.03 -2.02 7.91
C THR A 198 -10.55 -1.80 9.35
N ALA A 199 -11.43 -1.30 10.24
CA ALA A 199 -11.09 -1.11 11.64
C ALA A 199 -10.73 -2.42 12.34
N SER A 200 -11.46 -3.51 12.10
CA SER A 200 -11.15 -4.84 12.63
C SER A 200 -9.74 -5.31 12.22
N VAL A 201 -9.39 -5.14 10.94
CA VAL A 201 -8.06 -5.50 10.45
C VAL A 201 -6.98 -4.64 11.10
N LEU A 202 -7.18 -3.32 11.18
CA LEU A 202 -6.21 -2.41 11.80
C LEU A 202 -5.98 -2.75 13.28
N LEU A 203 -7.05 -2.97 14.06
CA LEU A 203 -6.94 -3.29 15.48
C LEU A 203 -6.11 -4.55 15.75
N ARG A 204 -6.10 -5.50 14.81
CA ARG A 204 -5.34 -6.76 14.93
C ARG A 204 -3.93 -6.71 14.35
N THR A 205 -3.61 -5.75 13.48
CA THR A 205 -2.39 -5.82 12.64
C THR A 205 -1.48 -4.60 12.70
N VAL A 206 -1.99 -3.43 13.13
CA VAL A 206 -1.19 -2.19 13.17
C VAL A 206 -1.02 -1.66 14.60
N PRO A 207 -0.04 -0.78 14.86
CA PRO A 207 0.14 -0.20 16.20
C PRO A 207 -1.12 0.50 16.73
N GLY A 208 -1.41 0.29 18.01
CA GLY A 208 -2.61 0.79 18.69
C GLY A 208 -2.95 2.27 18.40
N PRO A 209 -2.01 3.22 18.45
CA PRO A 209 -2.32 4.63 18.16
C PRO A 209 -2.93 4.87 16.76
N VAL A 210 -2.53 4.10 15.74
CA VAL A 210 -3.08 4.22 14.38
C VAL A 210 -4.49 3.64 14.34
N ALA A 211 -4.67 2.42 14.84
CA ALA A 211 -5.97 1.73 14.87
C ALA A 211 -7.01 2.50 15.70
N GLU A 212 -6.65 2.94 16.91
CA GLU A 212 -7.51 3.75 17.77
C GLU A 212 -7.90 5.09 17.10
N SER A 213 -6.98 5.68 16.34
CA SER A 213 -7.26 6.93 15.61
C SER A 213 -8.21 6.69 14.44
N TYR A 214 -8.08 5.56 13.76
CA TYR A 214 -9.01 5.15 12.70
C TYR A 214 -10.41 4.94 13.27
N VAL A 215 -10.56 4.17 14.36
CA VAL A 215 -11.85 3.94 15.03
C VAL A 215 -12.49 5.27 15.42
N ARG A 216 -11.78 6.14 16.14
CA ARG A 216 -12.30 7.46 16.55
C ARG A 216 -12.58 8.38 15.36
N GLY A 217 -11.85 8.25 14.26
CA GLY A 217 -11.98 9.13 13.10
C GLY A 217 -13.08 8.72 12.13
N ARG A 218 -13.29 7.41 11.93
CA ARG A 218 -14.15 6.85 10.86
C ARG A 218 -15.40 6.17 11.39
N LEU A 219 -15.40 5.69 12.64
CA LEU A 219 -16.57 5.03 13.25
C LEU A 219 -17.38 5.96 14.17
N ASP A 220 -16.84 7.13 14.53
CA ASP A 220 -17.55 8.14 15.32
C ASP A 220 -18.60 8.89 14.47
N PRO A 221 -19.91 8.71 14.75
CA PRO A 221 -20.99 9.28 13.94
C PRO A 221 -21.06 10.81 14.01
N GLU A 222 -20.47 11.46 15.02
CA GLU A 222 -20.56 12.92 15.16
C GLU A 222 -19.56 13.68 14.28
N ARG A 223 -18.54 13.00 13.72
CA ARG A 223 -17.41 13.70 13.10
C ARG A 223 -17.61 14.06 11.64
N GLY A 224 -18.47 13.33 10.91
CA GLY A 224 -18.75 13.50 9.48
C GLY A 224 -17.49 13.38 8.60
N GLY A 225 -17.53 12.69 7.47
CA GLY A 225 -16.34 12.34 6.66
C GLY A 225 -15.57 13.48 5.95
N ARG A 226 -15.22 14.58 6.63
CA ARG A 226 -14.29 15.63 6.16
C ARG A 226 -13.05 15.64 7.06
N TRP A 227 -11.85 15.64 6.47
CA TRP A 227 -10.59 15.67 7.21
C TRP A 227 -10.39 16.99 7.97
N GLY A 228 -9.43 17.01 8.90
CA GLY A 228 -9.10 18.21 9.67
C GLY A 228 -10.07 18.55 10.81
N ARG A 229 -11.21 17.86 10.95
CA ARG A 229 -12.19 18.05 12.04
C ARG A 229 -11.86 17.31 13.34
N ARG A 230 -10.58 17.27 13.72
CA ARG A 230 -10.17 16.73 15.02
C ARG A 230 -9.78 17.89 15.94
N ALA A 231 -10.76 18.46 16.63
CA ALA A 231 -10.50 19.41 17.72
C ALA A 231 -9.86 18.68 18.91
N GLY A 232 -8.77 19.22 19.46
CA GLY A 232 -8.22 18.82 20.76
C GLY A 232 -7.42 17.51 20.82
N TRP A 233 -7.15 16.84 19.70
CA TRP A 233 -6.33 15.62 19.67
C TRP A 233 -4.93 15.91 19.12
N THR A 234 -3.90 15.57 19.88
CA THR A 234 -2.50 15.53 19.42
C THR A 234 -1.98 14.12 19.64
N TRP A 235 -1.24 13.59 18.67
CA TRP A 235 -0.57 12.28 18.77
C TRP A 235 0.29 12.13 20.04
N GLU A 236 0.77 13.25 20.59
CA GLU A 236 1.51 13.34 21.85
C GLU A 236 0.72 12.86 23.08
N ARG A 237 -0.63 12.94 23.07
CA ARG A 237 -1.46 12.57 24.23
C ARG A 237 -1.63 11.06 24.40
N SER A 238 -1.64 10.29 23.31
CA SER A 238 -1.72 8.82 23.38
C SER A 238 -0.39 8.18 23.79
N TRP A 239 0.74 8.86 23.51
CA TRP A 239 2.07 8.42 23.94
C TRP A 239 2.29 8.64 25.45
N ARG A 240 1.87 9.78 26.00
CA ARG A 240 2.03 10.08 27.44
C ARG A 240 1.24 9.14 28.36
N ARG A 241 0.12 8.57 27.91
CA ARG A 241 -0.70 7.64 28.73
C ARG A 241 -0.08 6.26 28.94
N ARG A 242 0.96 5.87 28.20
CA ARG A 242 1.68 4.59 28.41
C ARG A 242 3.03 4.76 29.12
N GLY A 243 3.41 5.99 29.46
CA GLY A 243 4.73 6.31 30.01
C GLY A 243 4.81 6.48 31.54
N ASP A 244 3.71 6.39 32.31
CA ASP A 244 3.74 6.63 33.77
C ASP A 244 3.64 5.36 34.64
N GLY A 245 3.57 4.18 34.04
CA GLY A 245 3.51 2.91 34.74
C GLY A 245 4.86 2.37 35.22
N SER A 246 5.75 3.21 35.77
CA SER A 246 6.86 2.82 36.67
C SER A 246 7.83 3.98 36.89
N ARG A 247 7.71 4.65 38.04
CA ARG A 247 8.82 5.10 38.91
C ARG A 247 8.26 5.93 40.06
N SER A 248 7.85 5.24 41.11
CA SER A 248 8.03 5.72 42.47
C SER A 248 9.53 5.68 42.79
N GLY A 249 10.12 6.81 43.19
CA GLY A 249 11.53 6.85 43.60
C GLY A 249 12.15 8.24 43.51
N GLU A 250 11.97 9.00 44.58
CA GLU A 250 12.88 10.02 45.13
C GLU A 250 13.27 11.25 44.29
N ALA A 251 12.88 12.40 44.84
CA ALA A 251 13.37 13.72 44.47
C ALA A 251 14.80 13.94 44.96
N GLY A 252 15.69 14.35 44.06
CA GLY A 252 17.01 14.90 44.35
C GLY A 252 17.43 15.80 43.20
N GLY A 253 17.53 17.10 43.46
CA GLY A 253 17.66 18.13 42.43
C GLY A 253 19.02 18.17 41.73
N MET A 254 19.01 18.67 40.49
CA MET A 254 20.09 19.48 39.94
C MET A 254 19.60 20.20 38.68
N GLU A 255 19.63 21.54 38.72
CA GLU A 255 19.50 22.43 37.58
C GLU A 255 20.70 22.26 36.64
N GLY A 256 20.47 22.26 35.31
CA GLY A 256 21.56 22.21 34.35
C GLY A 256 21.15 22.03 32.88
N ASN A 257 20.88 23.15 32.21
CA ASN A 257 21.05 23.41 30.77
C ASN A 257 20.19 22.62 29.76
N GLY A 258 19.15 23.29 29.25
CA GLY A 258 18.24 22.78 28.23
C GLY A 258 18.88 22.69 26.84
N ARG A 259 19.16 21.45 26.41
CA ARG A 259 19.12 21.06 25.00
C ARG A 259 18.09 19.93 24.86
N SER A 260 16.89 20.31 24.41
CA SER A 260 15.84 19.36 24.03
C SER A 260 16.27 18.65 22.74
N ALA A 261 16.79 17.43 22.90
CA ALA A 261 16.90 16.47 21.81
C ALA A 261 15.49 15.92 21.55
N ALA A 262 14.89 16.26 20.41
CA ALA A 262 13.67 15.64 19.95
C ALA A 262 13.98 14.24 19.37
N PRO A 263 13.40 13.14 19.88
CA PRO A 263 13.58 11.82 19.30
C PRO A 263 12.37 11.50 18.42
N PHE A 264 12.39 11.89 17.14
CA PHE A 264 11.54 11.31 16.10
C PHE A 264 12.31 11.27 14.77
N GLY A 265 13.25 10.32 14.67
CA GLY A 265 13.75 9.84 13.40
C GLY A 265 12.76 8.83 12.84
N PHE A 266 12.11 9.16 11.73
CA PHE A 266 11.42 8.19 10.87
C PHE A 266 12.48 7.25 10.25
N GLY A 267 12.88 6.24 11.01
CA GLY A 267 13.83 5.21 10.61
C GLY A 267 13.15 3.98 10.06
N TYR A 268 12.45 4.11 8.93
CA TYR A 268 12.33 3.03 7.96
C TYR A 268 12.86 3.57 6.63
N VAL A 269 14.16 3.82 6.61
CA VAL A 269 14.93 3.71 5.37
C VAL A 269 14.86 2.23 5.03
N GLY A 270 14.04 1.89 4.04
CA GLY A 270 14.13 0.59 3.40
C GLY A 270 15.59 0.37 3.07
N ARG A 271 16.16 -0.71 3.59
CA ARG A 271 17.54 -1.10 3.31
C ARG A 271 17.60 -1.52 1.83
N ARG A 272 17.59 -0.55 0.91
CA ARG A 272 18.28 -0.70 -0.37
C ARG A 272 19.73 -0.89 0.01
N THR A 273 20.29 -2.01 -0.42
CA THR A 273 21.72 -2.28 -0.21
C THR A 273 22.51 -1.16 -0.89
N ALA A 274 23.64 -0.74 -0.32
CA ALA A 274 24.49 0.29 -0.92
C ALA A 274 24.87 -0.02 -2.39
N MET A 275 24.91 -1.31 -2.75
CA MET A 275 25.11 -1.77 -4.13
C MET A 275 23.93 -1.53 -5.08
N ALA A 276 22.69 -1.50 -4.57
CA ALA A 276 21.51 -1.21 -5.39
C ALA A 276 21.44 0.28 -5.77
N ASP A 277 21.85 1.18 -4.86
CA ASP A 277 21.96 2.62 -5.15
C ASP A 277 23.13 2.90 -6.11
N ASP A 278 24.28 2.23 -5.95
CA ASP A 278 25.42 2.32 -6.88
C ASP A 278 25.08 1.84 -8.29
N ARG A 279 24.32 0.74 -8.41
CA ARG A 279 23.87 0.22 -9.71
C ARG A 279 22.95 1.19 -10.44
N GLU A 280 21.98 1.78 -9.74
CA GLU A 280 21.02 2.72 -10.34
C GLU A 280 21.72 4.02 -10.80
N GLU A 281 22.71 4.49 -10.04
CA GLU A 281 23.54 5.65 -10.40
C GLU A 281 24.41 5.37 -11.64
N ARG A 282 25.06 4.21 -11.71
CA ARG A 282 25.83 3.78 -12.90
C ARG A 282 24.98 3.68 -14.16
N ILE A 283 23.75 3.16 -14.05
CA ILE A 283 22.81 3.08 -15.18
C ILE A 283 22.42 4.48 -15.65
N ARG A 284 22.14 5.40 -14.72
CA ARG A 284 21.77 6.78 -15.03
C ARG A 284 22.88 7.54 -15.76
N GLU A 285 24.12 7.46 -15.26
CA GLU A 285 25.26 8.12 -15.89
C GLU A 285 25.59 7.53 -17.27
N ARG A 286 25.41 6.21 -17.44
CA ARG A 286 25.63 5.53 -18.73
C ARG A 286 24.55 5.90 -19.74
N ALA A 287 23.28 5.90 -19.34
CA ALA A 287 22.17 6.32 -20.17
C ALA A 287 22.34 7.78 -20.64
N TYR A 288 22.81 8.66 -19.76
CA TYR A 288 23.12 10.05 -20.11
C TYR A 288 24.26 10.15 -21.15
N ARG A 289 25.33 9.37 -20.99
CA ARG A 289 26.44 9.33 -21.95
C ARG A 289 26.02 8.82 -23.33
N LEU A 290 25.21 7.76 -23.39
CA LEU A 290 24.67 7.25 -24.66
C LEU A 290 23.81 8.32 -25.35
N TRP A 291 22.96 9.02 -24.57
CA TRP A 291 22.15 10.11 -25.08
C TRP A 291 22.97 11.30 -25.61
N GLU A 292 24.09 11.64 -24.96
CA GLU A 292 24.99 12.68 -25.46
C GLU A 292 25.74 12.26 -26.73
N GLN A 293 26.17 11.00 -26.84
CA GLN A 293 26.87 10.47 -28.02
C GLN A 293 25.98 10.42 -29.25
N GLU A 294 24.68 10.16 -29.08
CA GLU A 294 23.69 10.22 -30.17
C GLU A 294 23.27 11.66 -30.55
N GLY A 295 23.85 12.69 -29.93
CA GLY A 295 23.54 14.08 -30.25
C GLY A 295 22.25 14.59 -29.61
N ARG A 296 21.87 14.03 -28.45
CA ARG A 296 20.74 14.45 -27.62
C ARG A 296 19.35 14.34 -28.30
N PRO A 297 19.00 13.18 -28.88
CA PRO A 297 17.70 12.98 -29.51
C PRO A 297 16.56 13.09 -28.49
N HIS A 298 15.45 13.72 -28.89
CA HIS A 298 14.26 13.84 -28.04
C HIS A 298 13.39 12.57 -28.12
N GLY A 299 12.76 12.17 -27.02
CA GLY A 299 11.78 11.07 -26.98
C GLY A 299 12.33 9.64 -26.90
N ARG A 300 13.66 9.44 -26.94
CA ARG A 300 14.28 8.09 -26.90
C ARG A 300 14.87 7.71 -25.54
N HIS A 301 14.50 8.39 -24.45
CA HIS A 301 15.12 8.22 -23.13
C HIS A 301 14.98 6.80 -22.56
N GLU A 302 13.91 6.07 -22.90
CA GLU A 302 13.72 4.68 -22.50
C GLU A 302 14.71 3.73 -23.20
N ASP A 303 14.98 3.93 -24.50
CA ASP A 303 15.95 3.12 -25.27
C ASP A 303 17.35 3.19 -24.64
N HIS A 304 17.80 4.40 -24.32
CA HIS A 304 19.12 4.64 -23.70
C HIS A 304 19.21 4.05 -22.29
N TRP A 305 18.10 4.08 -21.53
CA TRP A 305 18.01 3.48 -20.21
C TRP A 305 18.06 1.96 -20.28
N HIS A 306 17.34 1.35 -21.21
CA HIS A 306 17.34 -0.10 -21.42
C HIS A 306 18.71 -0.61 -21.84
N GLN A 307 19.37 0.08 -22.77
CA GLN A 307 20.73 -0.25 -23.19
C GLN A 307 21.73 -0.13 -22.03
N ALA A 308 21.70 0.99 -21.29
CA ALA A 308 22.57 1.20 -20.13
C ALA A 308 22.35 0.15 -19.02
N SER A 309 21.12 -0.28 -18.80
CA SER A 309 20.77 -1.30 -17.80
C SER A 309 21.31 -2.68 -18.16
N GLN A 310 21.32 -3.03 -19.46
CA GLN A 310 21.93 -4.26 -19.96
C GLN A 310 23.44 -4.22 -19.81
N GLU A 311 24.11 -3.16 -20.28
CA GLU A 311 25.56 -3.00 -20.18
C GLU A 311 26.06 -3.06 -18.72
N VAL A 312 25.39 -2.36 -17.81
CA VAL A 312 25.75 -2.39 -16.38
C VAL A 312 25.44 -3.75 -15.74
N GLY A 313 24.42 -4.45 -16.23
CA GLY A 313 24.10 -5.82 -15.81
C GLY A 313 25.21 -6.81 -16.18
N ASP A 314 25.68 -6.75 -17.42
CA ASP A 314 26.74 -7.61 -17.94
C ASP A 314 28.09 -7.33 -17.23
N GLU A 315 28.44 -6.06 -17.03
CA GLU A 315 29.65 -5.67 -16.28
C GLU A 315 29.64 -6.20 -14.83
N LEU A 316 28.49 -6.20 -14.17
CA LEU A 316 28.36 -6.74 -12.80
C LEU A 316 28.46 -8.27 -12.78
N PHE A 317 27.88 -8.94 -13.77
CA PHE A 317 27.95 -10.39 -13.91
C PHE A 317 29.40 -10.88 -14.15
N GLU A 318 30.16 -10.17 -14.99
CA GLU A 318 31.58 -10.46 -15.23
C GLU A 318 32.45 -10.25 -13.98
N GLN A 319 32.20 -9.18 -13.22
CA GLN A 319 32.93 -8.90 -11.97
C GLN A 319 32.67 -9.97 -10.89
N GLN A 320 31.43 -10.50 -10.83
CA GLN A 320 31.05 -11.56 -9.90
C GLN A 320 31.63 -12.92 -10.32
N GLY A 321 31.72 -13.20 -11.63
CA GLY A 321 32.39 -14.39 -12.14
C GLY A 321 33.91 -14.37 -11.92
N ALA A 322 34.54 -13.19 -12.00
CA ALA A 322 35.97 -13.04 -11.73
C ALA A 322 36.30 -13.22 -10.24
N THR A 323 35.45 -12.73 -9.33
CA THR A 323 35.65 -12.87 -7.87
C THR A 323 35.46 -14.32 -7.38
N ASP A 324 34.43 -15.05 -7.85
CA ASP A 324 34.24 -16.49 -7.53
C ASP A 324 35.40 -17.34 -8.09
N SER A 325 36.00 -16.94 -9.22
CA SER A 325 37.17 -17.63 -9.78
C SER A 325 38.45 -17.43 -8.96
N ASP A 326 38.61 -16.28 -8.31
CA ASP A 326 39.75 -15.96 -7.45
C ASP A 326 39.60 -16.57 -6.04
N GLU A 327 38.38 -16.59 -5.50
CA GLU A 327 38.07 -17.29 -4.23
C GLU A 327 38.27 -18.81 -4.35
N ARG A 328 37.90 -19.42 -5.49
CA ARG A 328 38.18 -20.83 -5.76
C ARG A 328 39.66 -21.15 -5.93
N ARG A 329 40.47 -20.21 -6.44
CA ARG A 329 41.93 -20.36 -6.50
C ARG A 329 42.57 -20.24 -5.12
N GLY A 330 42.08 -19.33 -4.28
CA GLY A 330 42.52 -19.21 -2.87
C GLY A 330 42.17 -20.41 -2.00
N ALA A 331 41.05 -21.08 -2.25
CA ALA A 331 40.61 -22.26 -1.51
C ALA A 331 41.45 -23.54 -1.79
N LEU A 332 42.20 -23.59 -2.90
CA LEU A 332 43.06 -24.73 -3.24
C LEU A 332 44.48 -24.64 -2.64
N ASP A 333 44.87 -23.48 -2.10
CA ASP A 333 46.19 -23.25 -1.48
C ASP A 333 46.19 -23.40 0.06
N GLY A 334 45.00 -23.52 0.68
CA GLY A 334 44.80 -23.68 2.12
C GLY A 334 44.39 -25.09 2.51
N GLY A 335 45.35 -26.00 2.69
CA GLY A 335 45.09 -27.40 3.03
C GLY A 335 44.44 -27.62 4.40
N LEU A 336 43.32 -28.36 4.43
CA LEU A 336 43.17 -29.71 5.00
C LEU A 336 41.67 -30.07 4.94
N LEU A 337 41.28 -31.00 4.05
CA LEU A 337 39.98 -31.68 4.15
C LEU A 337 40.22 -33.10 4.69
N PRO A 338 39.44 -33.56 5.69
CA PRO A 338 39.46 -34.97 6.06
C PRO A 338 38.80 -35.78 4.93
N GLN A 339 39.51 -36.84 4.55
CA GLN A 339 39.04 -37.85 3.61
C GLN A 339 37.86 -38.60 4.25
N ASP A 340 36.72 -38.66 3.56
CA ASP A 340 36.02 -39.91 3.31
C ASP A 340 34.82 -39.75 2.35
N ALA A 341 34.73 -40.76 1.47
CA ALA A 341 33.55 -41.23 0.73
C ALA A 341 33.04 -40.42 -0.50
N LEU A 342 33.75 -40.66 -1.60
CA LEU A 342 33.21 -40.88 -2.95
C LEU A 342 31.85 -41.61 -2.97
N VAL A 343 30.82 -41.05 -3.64
CA VAL A 343 29.96 -41.78 -4.60
C VAL A 343 29.37 -40.78 -5.63
N ALA A 344 29.71 -40.98 -6.90
CA ALA A 344 28.89 -40.69 -8.09
C ALA A 344 28.80 -42.03 -8.86
N PRO A 345 27.86 -42.29 -9.80
CA PRO A 345 27.29 -41.33 -10.76
C PRO A 345 25.82 -41.57 -11.19
N GLY A 346 25.27 -40.68 -12.04
CA GLY A 346 24.07 -40.99 -12.83
C GLY A 346 23.35 -39.81 -13.50
N GLY A 347 23.96 -39.16 -14.51
CA GLY A 347 23.18 -38.64 -15.65
C GLY A 347 22.78 -39.79 -16.59
N PRO A 348 21.97 -39.60 -17.67
CA PRO A 348 22.02 -38.48 -18.63
C PRO A 348 20.63 -37.83 -18.90
N ALA A 349 20.53 -36.56 -19.29
CA ALA A 349 20.75 -35.93 -20.60
C ALA A 349 19.67 -36.20 -21.67
N GLY A 350 19.24 -35.12 -22.35
CA GLY A 350 18.43 -35.14 -23.57
C GLY A 350 17.51 -33.91 -23.64
N SER A 351 17.97 -32.74 -24.10
CA SER A 351 18.06 -32.32 -25.51
C SER A 351 16.74 -31.81 -26.09
N GLY A 352 16.72 -30.59 -26.62
CA GLY A 352 15.61 -30.14 -27.46
C GLY A 352 15.58 -28.64 -27.75
N LEU A 353 16.58 -28.13 -28.47
CA LEU A 353 16.45 -26.90 -29.26
C LEU A 353 15.51 -27.16 -30.45
N ALA A 354 14.76 -26.11 -30.82
CA ALA A 354 14.19 -25.76 -32.15
C ALA A 354 12.67 -25.62 -32.17
N GLY A 355 12.19 -24.50 -32.74
CA GLY A 355 10.81 -24.38 -33.21
C GLY A 355 10.26 -22.95 -33.26
N LEU A 356 10.80 -22.10 -34.14
CA LEU A 356 10.04 -21.00 -34.73
C LEU A 356 8.84 -21.62 -35.49
N GLY A 357 7.62 -21.22 -35.13
CA GLY A 357 6.40 -21.67 -35.79
C GLY A 357 5.23 -20.74 -35.48
N MET A 358 4.86 -19.95 -36.48
CA MET A 358 3.64 -19.16 -36.52
C MET A 358 2.40 -20.06 -36.37
N MET A 359 1.46 -19.69 -35.51
CA MET A 359 0.07 -20.17 -35.48
C MET A 359 -0.78 -18.98 -35.01
N GLU A 360 -1.37 -18.22 -35.94
CA GLU A 360 -2.75 -18.36 -36.42
C GLU A 360 -3.79 -18.27 -35.31
N GLU A 361 -4.56 -17.17 -35.36
CA GLU A 361 -5.69 -16.85 -34.48
C GLU A 361 -6.85 -17.87 -34.63
N PRO A 362 -7.59 -18.21 -33.55
CA PRO A 362 -8.72 -19.13 -33.63
C PRO A 362 -9.96 -18.50 -34.31
N GLU A 363 -10.54 -19.24 -35.25
CA GLU A 363 -11.75 -18.91 -36.04
C GLU A 363 -13.08 -18.92 -35.23
N GLU A 364 -13.25 -18.06 -34.23
CA GLU A 364 -14.58 -17.86 -33.60
C GLU A 364 -15.19 -16.46 -33.80
N GLU A 365 -14.50 -15.53 -34.48
CA GLU A 365 -14.97 -14.14 -34.65
C GLU A 365 -15.50 -13.79 -36.05
N ARG A 366 -15.86 -14.79 -36.88
CA ARG A 366 -16.48 -14.57 -38.20
C ARG A 366 -18.00 -14.74 -38.26
N ALA A 367 -18.67 -15.09 -37.16
CA ALA A 367 -20.11 -15.34 -37.17
C ALA A 367 -21.01 -14.15 -36.77
N HIS A 368 -20.46 -13.00 -36.35
CA HIS A 368 -21.28 -11.87 -35.84
C HIS A 368 -21.21 -10.55 -36.62
N ARG A 369 -20.61 -10.52 -37.83
CA ARG A 369 -20.61 -9.31 -38.69
C ARG A 369 -21.49 -9.39 -39.95
N GLN A 370 -22.47 -10.29 -39.96
CA GLN A 370 -23.56 -10.26 -40.95
C GLN A 370 -24.92 -10.38 -40.26
N GLN A 371 -25.29 -9.32 -39.53
CA GLN A 371 -26.67 -8.92 -39.20
C GLN A 371 -26.58 -7.62 -38.39
N GLY A 372 -26.91 -6.50 -39.02
CA GLY A 372 -26.88 -5.16 -38.44
C GLY A 372 -26.53 -4.10 -39.47
#